data_AF-A0AAD7YC25-F1
#
_entry.id   AF-A0AAD7YC25-F1
#
_cell.length_a   1.000
_cell.length_b   1.000
_cell.length_c   1.000
_cell.angle_alpha   90.00
_cell.angle_beta   90.00
_cell.angle_gamma   90.00
#
_symmetry.space_group_name_H-M   'P 1'
#
loop_
_entity.id
_entity.type
_entity.pdbx_description
1 polymer ?
#
loop_
_entity_poly.entity_id
_entity_poly.type
_entity_poly.pdbx_seq_one_letter_code
_entity_poly.pdbx_strand_id
1 'polypeptide(L)'
;MCTTNISSSLTISAKVFKSSTKNLLDQVKEKLKKMKLLCIALLLTVAIASVASNVAPEVHAMPGVAKYEDSELNRRGSPIETVPEPRDNLSEGTIGDGDRVIAWINYSVGSSFFVTHDQEVTVRGFDYTNITAIRVIRVANSPTAFPTITSGGIGYNDVTIRLVGQRQAGFEYIIQVYAAVGCQS
;
A
#
# COMPACT_ATOMS: atom_id res chain seq x y z
N MET A 1 70.54 32.88 15.30
CA MET A 1 69.08 33.04 15.07
C MET A 1 68.48 31.66 14.91
N CYS A 2 67.44 31.36 15.70
CA CYS A 2 66.94 30.03 16.01
C CYS A 2 66.22 29.34 14.85
N THR A 3 66.53 28.06 14.66
CA THR A 3 65.78 27.10 13.84
C THR A 3 64.72 26.41 14.71
N THR A 4 63.44 26.52 14.35
CA THR A 4 62.33 25.84 15.04
C THR A 4 61.69 24.76 14.17
N ASN A 5 61.60 23.57 14.77
CA ASN A 5 61.06 22.32 14.26
C ASN A 5 59.54 22.39 13.98
N ILE A 6 59.11 22.03 12.76
CA ILE A 6 57.69 22.00 12.34
C ILE A 6 57.14 20.54 12.30
N SER A 7 57.97 19.53 12.56
CA SER A 7 57.62 18.10 12.38
C SER A 7 56.59 17.53 13.37
N SER A 8 56.48 18.07 14.58
CA SER A 8 55.66 17.50 15.66
C SER A 8 54.15 17.76 15.52
N SER A 9 53.74 18.83 14.84
CA SER A 9 52.33 19.25 14.73
C SER A 9 51.49 18.35 13.81
N LEU A 10 52.03 17.90 12.67
CA LEU A 10 51.30 17.04 11.72
C LEU A 10 50.98 15.65 12.29
N THR A 11 51.87 15.13 13.14
CA THR A 11 51.75 13.76 13.68
C THR A 11 50.61 13.62 14.69
N ILE A 12 50.29 14.71 15.40
CA ILE A 12 49.20 14.74 16.40
C ILE A 12 47.83 14.75 15.69
N SER A 13 47.65 15.59 14.67
CA SER A 13 46.42 15.64 13.87
C SER A 13 46.09 14.31 13.17
N ALA A 14 47.10 13.59 12.66
CA ALA A 14 46.88 12.29 12.02
C ALA A 14 46.43 11.19 13.01
N LYS A 15 46.90 11.22 14.27
CA LYS A 15 46.47 10.28 15.32
C LYS A 15 45.04 10.55 15.80
N VAL A 16 44.67 11.82 15.97
CA VAL A 16 43.32 12.22 16.37
C VAL A 16 42.29 11.85 15.30
N PHE A 17 42.60 12.09 14.02
CA PHE A 17 41.72 11.72 12.92
C PHE A 17 41.52 10.21 12.77
N LYS A 18 42.58 9.40 12.95
CA LYS A 18 42.50 7.92 12.95
C LYS A 18 41.74 7.33 14.15
N SER A 19 41.70 8.03 15.27
CA SER A 19 40.94 7.59 16.45
C SER A 19 39.44 7.82 16.28
N SER A 20 39.05 8.96 15.70
CA SER A 20 37.65 9.32 15.43
C SER A 20 36.97 8.37 14.44
N THR A 21 37.67 7.96 13.37
CA THR A 21 37.11 7.06 12.34
C THR A 21 36.90 5.63 12.83
N LYS A 22 37.74 5.13 13.75
CA LYS A 22 37.56 3.81 14.38
C LYS A 22 36.33 3.77 15.28
N ASN A 23 36.13 4.81 16.08
CA ASN A 23 34.95 4.92 16.96
C ASN A 23 33.66 4.96 16.13
N LEU A 24 33.66 5.71 15.02
CA LEU A 24 32.51 5.75 14.11
C LEU A 24 32.21 4.38 13.48
N LEU A 25 33.25 3.66 13.04
CA LEU A 25 33.11 2.34 12.43
C LEU A 25 32.57 1.31 13.42
N ASP A 26 33.02 1.36 14.67
CA ASP A 26 32.56 0.45 15.71
C ASP A 26 31.10 0.73 16.10
N GLN A 27 30.68 2.00 16.13
CA GLN A 27 29.26 2.36 16.34
C GLN A 27 28.35 1.89 15.19
N VAL A 28 28.79 2.02 13.94
CA VAL A 28 28.02 1.54 12.77
C VAL A 28 27.91 0.01 12.81
N LYS A 29 28.98 -0.71 13.16
CA LYS A 29 28.96 -2.17 13.31
C LYS A 29 28.04 -2.62 14.43
N GLU A 30 28.03 -1.93 15.57
CA GLU A 30 27.14 -2.25 16.69
C GLU A 30 25.67 -2.02 16.30
N LYS A 31 25.36 -0.92 15.62
CA LYS A 31 24.01 -0.64 15.09
C LYS A 31 23.57 -1.71 14.07
N LEU A 32 24.46 -2.11 13.17
CA LEU A 32 24.18 -3.16 12.19
C LEU A 32 23.94 -4.52 12.86
N LYS A 33 24.69 -4.84 13.93
CA LYS A 33 24.48 -6.07 14.72
C LYS A 33 23.13 -6.06 15.44
N LYS A 34 22.74 -4.94 16.05
CA LYS A 34 21.43 -4.76 16.70
C LYS A 34 20.28 -4.86 15.69
N MET A 35 20.42 -4.26 14.50
CA MET A 35 19.41 -4.33 13.45
C MET A 35 19.23 -5.75 12.90
N LYS A 36 20.33 -6.49 12.69
CA LYS A 36 20.28 -7.91 12.29
C LYS A 36 19.60 -8.79 13.34
N LEU A 37 19.90 -8.56 14.62
CA LEU A 37 19.28 -9.31 15.73
C LEU A 37 17.76 -9.05 15.80
N LEU A 38 17.34 -7.80 15.58
CA LEU A 38 15.92 -7.42 15.52
C LEU A 38 15.18 -8.13 14.38
N CYS A 39 15.76 -8.16 13.17
CA CYS A 39 15.15 -8.84 12.02
C CYS A 39 15.00 -10.35 12.25
N ILE A 40 15.99 -11.01 12.87
CA ILE A 40 15.92 -12.44 13.19
C ILE A 40 14.82 -12.71 14.21
N ALA A 41 14.69 -11.87 15.25
CA ALA A 41 13.62 -11.99 16.24
C ALA A 41 12.23 -11.82 15.62
N LEU A 42 12.06 -10.88 14.67
CA LEU A 42 10.81 -10.66 13.96
C LEU A 42 10.42 -11.86 13.07
N LEU A 43 11.38 -12.51 12.43
CA LEU A 43 11.12 -13.70 11.59
C LEU A 43 10.70 -14.92 12.42
N LEU A 44 11.26 -15.07 13.62
CA LEU A 44 10.88 -16.16 14.54
C LEU A 44 9.45 -16.03 15.09
N THR A 45 8.93 -14.81 15.28
CA THR A 45 7.55 -14.63 15.79
C THR A 45 6.49 -14.90 14.73
N VAL A 46 6.75 -14.60 13.46
CA VAL A 46 5.80 -14.87 12.36
C VAL A 46 5.61 -16.38 12.12
N ALA A 47 6.64 -17.20 12.39
CA ALA A 47 6.56 -18.65 12.20
C ALA A 47 5.64 -19.38 13.22
N ILE A 48 5.29 -18.75 14.34
CA ILE A 48 4.46 -19.38 15.39
C ILE A 48 2.96 -19.14 15.13
N ALA A 49 2.59 -18.15 14.30
CA ALA A 49 1.19 -17.82 14.04
C ALA A 49 0.52 -18.67 12.94
N SER A 50 1.23 -19.60 12.28
CA SER A 50 0.68 -20.39 11.16
C SER A 50 0.14 -21.78 11.53
N VAL A 51 0.07 -22.15 12.82
CA VAL A 51 -0.51 -23.43 13.27
C VAL A 51 -1.88 -23.21 13.93
N ALA A 52 -2.83 -22.67 13.17
CA ALA A 52 -4.26 -22.72 13.52
C ALA A 52 -5.12 -22.53 12.26
N SER A 53 -5.03 -23.50 11.34
CA SER A 53 -6.06 -23.70 10.32
C SER A 53 -6.66 -25.08 10.52
N ASN A 54 -7.97 -25.17 10.24
CA ASN A 54 -8.80 -26.37 10.03
C ASN A 54 -9.90 -26.57 11.09
N VAL A 55 -10.92 -25.71 11.07
CA VAL A 55 -12.28 -26.11 11.45
C VAL A 55 -13.19 -25.83 10.26
N ALA A 56 -13.65 -26.92 9.65
CA ALA A 56 -14.62 -26.91 8.56
C ALA A 56 -16.00 -26.48 9.06
N PRO A 57 -16.82 -25.77 8.26
CA PRO A 57 -18.24 -25.65 8.56
C PRO A 57 -18.96 -26.94 8.14
N GLU A 58 -19.59 -27.59 9.13
CA GLU A 58 -20.50 -28.71 8.95
C GLU A 58 -21.64 -28.38 8.00
N VAL A 59 -21.83 -29.27 7.02
CA VAL A 59 -23.03 -29.41 6.21
C VAL A 59 -24.13 -29.99 7.10
N HIS A 60 -25.05 -29.16 7.58
CA HIS A 60 -26.31 -29.66 8.13
C HIS A 60 -27.38 -29.70 7.05
N ALA A 61 -27.74 -30.94 6.73
CA ALA A 61 -28.72 -31.31 5.73
C ALA A 61 -30.13 -30.77 6.06
N MET A 62 -30.79 -30.41 4.97
CA MET A 62 -32.22 -30.13 4.82
C MET A 62 -33.10 -31.25 5.37
N PRO A 63 -34.28 -30.91 5.94
CA PRO A 63 -35.45 -31.72 5.66
C PRO A 63 -36.70 -30.88 5.36
N GLY A 64 -37.55 -31.40 4.48
CA GLY A 64 -38.98 -31.10 4.52
C GLY A 64 -39.55 -30.36 3.32
N VAL A 65 -39.71 -31.07 2.19
CA VAL A 65 -40.76 -30.74 1.22
C VAL A 65 -42.10 -31.13 1.85
N ALA A 66 -42.94 -30.14 2.14
CA ALA A 66 -44.37 -30.35 2.36
C ALA A 66 -45.14 -29.24 1.64
N LYS A 67 -46.00 -29.67 0.72
CA LYS A 67 -46.93 -28.86 -0.07
C LYS A 67 -47.99 -28.23 0.83
N TYR A 68 -48.42 -26.99 0.55
CA TYR A 68 -49.81 -26.57 0.66
C TYR A 68 -50.11 -25.50 -0.39
N GLU A 69 -51.23 -25.70 -1.08
CA GLU A 69 -51.85 -24.82 -2.08
C GLU A 69 -52.48 -23.58 -1.43
N ASP A 70 -52.51 -22.51 -2.22
CA ASP A 70 -53.50 -21.43 -2.30
C ASP A 70 -54.08 -20.82 -1.02
N SER A 71 -53.68 -19.57 -0.72
CA SER A 71 -54.61 -18.49 -0.33
C SER A 71 -53.90 -17.12 -0.26
N GLU A 72 -54.33 -16.24 -1.16
CA GLU A 72 -54.33 -14.77 -1.11
C GLU A 72 -54.16 -14.15 0.30
N LEU A 73 -53.04 -13.45 0.55
CA LEU A 73 -53.06 -12.14 1.25
C LEU A 73 -51.73 -11.37 1.08
N ASN A 74 -51.80 -10.37 0.20
CA ASN A 74 -50.97 -9.16 0.14
C ASN A 74 -50.15 -8.82 1.41
N ARG A 75 -48.83 -9.12 1.40
CA ARG A 75 -47.79 -8.28 2.01
C ARG A 75 -46.53 -8.29 1.16
N ARG A 76 -46.26 -7.14 0.52
CA ARG A 76 -45.06 -6.77 -0.23
C ARG A 76 -43.76 -7.30 0.40
N GLY A 77 -43.19 -8.35 -0.19
CA GLY A 77 -41.79 -8.72 -0.03
C GLY A 77 -41.12 -8.54 -1.38
N SER A 78 -40.37 -7.45 -1.55
CA SER A 78 -39.55 -7.22 -2.74
C SER A 78 -38.51 -8.34 -2.84
N PRO A 79 -38.18 -8.84 -4.05
CA PRO A 79 -37.01 -9.70 -4.22
C PRO A 79 -35.80 -9.01 -3.56
N ILE A 80 -35.03 -9.73 -2.74
CA ILE A 80 -33.71 -9.27 -2.32
C ILE A 80 -32.83 -9.36 -3.57
N GLU A 81 -32.98 -8.39 -4.45
CA GLU A 81 -31.94 -8.01 -5.39
C GLU A 81 -30.79 -7.54 -4.50
N THR A 82 -29.72 -8.33 -4.43
CA THR A 82 -28.45 -7.87 -3.87
C THR A 82 -27.97 -6.75 -4.78
N VAL A 83 -28.47 -5.54 -4.55
CA VAL A 83 -28.00 -4.32 -5.19
C VAL A 83 -26.51 -4.29 -4.91
N PRO A 84 -25.64 -4.39 -5.93
CA PRO A 84 -24.21 -4.21 -5.73
C PRO A 84 -24.05 -2.86 -5.04
N GLU A 85 -23.52 -2.85 -3.81
CA GLU A 85 -23.20 -1.58 -3.17
C GLU A 85 -22.34 -0.78 -4.16
N PRO A 86 -22.67 0.50 -4.42
CA PRO A 86 -21.88 1.33 -5.31
C PRO A 86 -20.45 1.34 -4.77
N ARG A 87 -19.55 0.65 -5.46
CA ARG A 87 -18.14 0.67 -5.13
C ARG A 87 -17.60 2.00 -5.62
N ASP A 88 -17.17 2.85 -4.70
CA ASP A 88 -16.44 4.08 -5.03
C ASP A 88 -15.06 3.68 -5.56
N ASN A 89 -15.05 3.35 -6.84
CA ASN A 89 -13.88 3.09 -7.67
C ASN A 89 -13.63 4.33 -8.53
N LEU A 90 -12.38 4.56 -8.89
CA LEU A 90 -12.01 5.57 -9.88
C LEU A 90 -11.54 4.86 -11.14
N SER A 91 -12.07 5.24 -12.30
CA SER A 91 -11.65 4.69 -13.59
C SER A 91 -11.58 5.81 -14.61
N GLU A 92 -10.36 6.31 -14.85
CA GLU A 92 -10.11 7.43 -15.75
C GLU A 92 -9.28 6.99 -16.95
N GLY A 93 -9.57 7.54 -18.13
CA GLY A 93 -8.83 7.24 -19.36
C GLY A 93 -9.02 5.83 -19.94
N THR A 94 -8.29 5.55 -21.01
CA THR A 94 -8.42 4.34 -21.84
C THR A 94 -7.09 3.62 -21.95
N ILE A 95 -7.11 2.29 -21.84
CA ILE A 95 -5.94 1.44 -22.02
C ILE A 95 -5.83 1.09 -23.50
N GLY A 96 -4.80 1.60 -24.17
CA GLY A 96 -4.53 1.38 -25.59
C GLY A 96 -3.59 0.21 -25.86
N ASP A 97 -3.47 -0.15 -27.14
CA ASP A 97 -2.50 -1.13 -27.62
C ASP A 97 -1.08 -0.59 -27.45
N GLY A 98 -0.30 -1.21 -26.57
CA GLY A 98 1.06 -0.77 -26.26
C GLY A 98 1.21 -0.14 -24.87
N ASP A 99 0.10 0.18 -24.20
CA ASP A 99 0.14 0.65 -22.83
C ASP A 99 0.74 -0.41 -21.89
N ARG A 100 1.41 0.07 -20.84
CA ARG A 100 1.99 -0.76 -19.79
C ARG A 100 1.55 -0.25 -18.44
N VAL A 101 1.32 -1.18 -17.52
CA VAL A 101 1.15 -0.83 -16.12
C VAL A 101 2.50 -0.32 -15.60
N ILE A 102 2.57 0.97 -15.26
CA ILE A 102 3.76 1.59 -14.67
C ILE A 102 3.73 1.55 -13.14
N ALA A 103 2.54 1.41 -12.55
CA ALA A 103 2.38 1.22 -11.11
C ALA A 103 1.24 0.26 -10.81
N TRP A 104 1.51 -0.69 -9.92
CA TRP A 104 0.52 -1.55 -9.28
C TRP A 104 0.74 -1.48 -7.77
N ILE A 105 -0.18 -0.85 -7.06
CA ILE A 105 -0.03 -0.58 -5.63
C ILE A 105 -1.24 -1.14 -4.90
N ASN A 106 -1.00 -2.04 -3.95
CA ASN A 106 -2.00 -2.45 -2.98
C ASN A 106 -1.89 -1.50 -1.79
N TYR A 107 -2.89 -0.63 -1.62
CA TYR A 107 -2.91 0.39 -0.58
C TYR A 107 -3.94 0.00 0.47
N SER A 108 -3.47 -0.29 1.69
CA SER A 108 -4.32 -0.72 2.81
C SER A 108 -4.05 0.14 4.03
N VAL A 109 -5.12 0.62 4.65
CA VAL A 109 -5.08 1.38 5.88
C VAL A 109 -5.99 0.69 6.90
N GLY A 110 -5.42 0.34 8.04
CA GLY A 110 -6.18 -0.26 9.14
C GLY A 110 -7.14 0.73 9.79
N SER A 111 -8.23 0.23 10.36
CA SER A 111 -9.20 1.05 11.10
C SER A 111 -8.58 1.63 12.37
N SER A 112 -8.85 2.89 12.68
CA SER A 112 -8.50 3.52 13.94
C SER A 112 -9.66 4.29 14.55
N PHE A 113 -9.82 4.21 15.87
CA PHE A 113 -10.92 4.86 16.57
C PHE A 113 -10.86 6.38 16.46
N PHE A 114 -11.99 6.98 16.11
CA PHE A 114 -12.20 8.43 15.97
C PHE A 114 -11.34 9.14 14.93
N VAL A 115 -10.55 8.41 14.13
CA VAL A 115 -9.71 8.97 13.06
C VAL A 115 -10.43 8.86 11.72
N THR A 116 -10.27 9.88 10.89
CA THR A 116 -10.57 9.84 9.45
C THR A 116 -9.24 9.71 8.72
N HIS A 117 -9.12 8.72 7.86
CA HIS A 117 -7.91 8.51 7.08
C HIS A 117 -7.99 9.33 5.80
N ASP A 118 -7.01 10.20 5.60
CA ASP A 118 -6.83 11.01 4.40
C ASP A 118 -5.40 10.78 3.91
N GLN A 119 -5.27 10.11 2.76
CA GLN A 119 -3.98 9.64 2.26
C GLN A 119 -3.80 10.03 0.81
N GLU A 120 -2.57 10.39 0.44
CA GLU A 120 -2.22 10.68 -0.94
C GLU A 120 -1.17 9.70 -1.43
N VAL A 121 -1.39 9.21 -2.65
CA VAL A 121 -0.48 8.32 -3.36
C VAL A 121 -0.08 9.02 -4.65
N THR A 122 1.19 9.40 -4.73
CA THR A 122 1.77 9.98 -5.95
C THR A 122 2.52 8.90 -6.71
N VAL A 123 2.14 8.73 -7.97
CA VAL A 123 2.83 7.87 -8.93
C VAL A 123 3.48 8.76 -9.97
N ARG A 124 4.76 8.54 -10.23
CA ARG A 124 5.50 9.21 -11.28
C ARG A 124 6.01 8.17 -12.27
N GLY A 125 5.75 8.39 -13.55
CA GLY A 125 6.27 7.61 -14.64
C GLY A 125 7.75 7.87 -14.89
N PHE A 126 8.31 7.16 -15.88
CA PHE A 126 9.65 7.45 -16.40
C PHE A 126 9.59 8.59 -17.42
N ASP A 127 10.73 9.21 -17.70
CA ASP A 127 10.84 10.19 -18.79
C ASP A 127 10.28 9.58 -20.09
N TYR A 128 9.53 10.38 -20.86
CA TYR A 128 8.85 9.97 -22.10
C TYR A 128 7.71 8.96 -21.95
N THR A 129 7.09 8.90 -20.76
CA THR A 129 5.83 8.17 -20.56
C THR A 129 4.68 9.13 -20.27
N ASN A 130 3.53 8.87 -20.89
CA ASN A 130 2.30 9.61 -20.63
C ASN A 130 1.27 8.64 -20.08
N ILE A 131 0.68 8.99 -18.93
CA ILE A 131 -0.38 8.21 -18.29
C ILE A 131 -1.62 8.23 -19.19
N THR A 132 -2.13 7.04 -19.52
CA THR A 132 -3.26 6.86 -20.44
C THR A 132 -4.51 6.38 -19.73
N ALA A 133 -4.34 5.63 -18.63
CA ALA A 133 -5.45 5.18 -17.81
C ALA A 133 -5.06 5.01 -16.33
N ILE A 134 -6.03 5.26 -15.46
CA ILE A 134 -5.92 5.08 -14.02
C ILE A 134 -7.10 4.23 -13.56
N ARG A 135 -6.84 3.19 -12.77
CA ARG A 135 -7.86 2.35 -12.14
C ARG A 135 -7.59 2.29 -10.65
N VAL A 136 -8.54 2.71 -9.84
CA VAL A 136 -8.52 2.59 -8.38
C VAL A 136 -9.69 1.70 -7.99
N ILE A 137 -9.38 0.47 -7.63
CA ILE A 137 -10.34 -0.61 -7.46
C ILE A 137 -10.38 -0.98 -5.99
N ARG A 138 -11.55 -0.89 -5.38
CA ARG A 138 -11.74 -1.33 -3.99
C ARG A 138 -11.56 -2.84 -3.87
N VAL A 139 -10.83 -3.27 -2.83
CA VAL A 139 -10.65 -4.68 -2.50
C VAL A 139 -11.80 -5.17 -1.61
N ALA A 140 -12.66 -6.02 -2.16
CA ALA A 140 -13.73 -6.74 -1.46
C ALA A 140 -14.54 -5.88 -0.46
N ASN A 141 -15.01 -6.47 0.64
CA ASN A 141 -15.84 -5.85 1.68
C ASN A 141 -15.09 -4.80 2.53
N SER A 142 -14.03 -4.16 1.99
CA SER A 142 -13.37 -3.07 2.68
C SER A 142 -14.34 -1.89 2.80
N PRO A 143 -14.33 -1.15 3.91
CA PRO A 143 -15.11 0.07 4.02
C PRO A 143 -14.75 1.09 2.93
N THR A 144 -15.69 1.99 2.65
CA THR A 144 -15.57 2.99 1.60
C THR A 144 -14.49 4.02 1.89
N ALA A 145 -13.63 4.27 0.91
CA ALA A 145 -12.94 5.54 0.74
C ALA A 145 -13.35 6.20 -0.58
N PHE A 146 -13.19 7.51 -0.67
CA PHE A 146 -13.47 8.28 -1.88
C PHE A 146 -12.17 8.55 -2.62
N PRO A 147 -11.89 7.82 -3.72
CA PRO A 147 -10.72 8.10 -4.56
C PRO A 147 -10.95 9.32 -5.44
N THR A 148 -9.97 10.22 -5.47
CA THR A 148 -9.98 11.42 -6.32
C THR A 148 -8.57 11.69 -6.85
N ILE A 149 -8.46 12.21 -8.08
CA ILE A 149 -7.18 12.74 -8.58
C ILE A 149 -7.06 14.19 -8.11
N THR A 150 -5.98 14.51 -7.40
CA THR A 150 -5.72 15.87 -6.89
C THR A 150 -4.69 16.63 -7.73
N SER A 151 -3.82 15.92 -8.45
CA SER A 151 -2.80 16.50 -9.33
C SER A 151 -2.40 15.54 -10.44
N GLY A 152 -1.93 16.08 -11.57
CA GLY A 152 -1.52 15.30 -12.75
C GLY A 152 -2.68 14.53 -13.37
N GLY A 153 -2.43 13.29 -13.80
CA GLY A 153 -3.46 12.39 -14.32
C GLY A 153 -3.24 12.00 -15.79
N ILE A 154 -4.34 11.82 -16.53
CA ILE A 154 -4.27 11.39 -17.93
C ILE A 154 -3.57 12.45 -18.79
N GLY A 155 -2.62 12.02 -19.62
CA GLY A 155 -1.79 12.89 -20.46
C GLY A 155 -0.56 13.47 -19.76
N TYR A 156 -0.42 13.29 -18.45
CA TYR A 156 0.73 13.72 -17.67
C TYR A 156 1.69 12.55 -17.40
N ASN A 157 2.90 12.88 -16.93
CA ASN A 157 3.88 11.89 -16.50
C ASN A 157 3.65 11.41 -15.07
N ASP A 158 2.93 12.19 -14.27
CA ASP A 158 2.64 11.91 -12.88
C ASP A 158 1.16 12.04 -12.57
N VAL A 159 0.76 11.39 -11.48
CA VAL A 159 -0.60 11.48 -10.92
C VAL A 159 -0.53 11.39 -9.41
N THR A 160 -1.29 12.24 -8.74
CA THR A 160 -1.54 12.15 -7.30
C THR A 160 -3.00 11.77 -7.07
N ILE A 161 -3.19 10.67 -6.37
CA ILE A 161 -4.50 10.10 -6.02
C ILE A 161 -4.70 10.27 -4.53
N ARG A 162 -5.77 10.96 -4.14
CA ARG A 162 -6.20 11.10 -2.75
C ARG A 162 -7.28 10.08 -2.43
N LEU A 163 -7.12 9.40 -1.30
CA LEU A 163 -8.05 8.42 -0.74
C LEU A 163 -8.55 8.95 0.60
N VAL A 164 -9.83 9.33 0.66
CA VAL A 164 -10.47 9.82 1.90
C VAL A 164 -11.42 8.75 2.43
N GLY A 165 -11.04 8.12 3.53
CA GLY A 165 -11.84 7.11 4.21
C GLY A 165 -12.97 7.68 5.07
N GLN A 166 -13.87 6.83 5.52
CA GLN A 166 -14.85 7.16 6.54
C GLN A 166 -14.22 7.17 7.94
N ARG A 167 -14.85 7.88 8.88
CA ARG A 167 -14.41 7.90 10.28
C ARG A 167 -14.49 6.49 10.88
N GLN A 168 -13.49 6.10 11.66
CA GLN A 168 -13.42 4.77 12.32
C GLN A 168 -13.27 3.57 11.36
N ALA A 169 -13.11 3.81 10.06
CA ALA A 169 -13.05 2.76 9.06
C ALA A 169 -11.69 2.74 8.39
N GLY A 170 -11.13 1.53 8.24
CA GLY A 170 -10.00 1.30 7.34
C GLY A 170 -10.48 1.20 5.89
N PHE A 171 -9.56 1.14 4.94
CA PHE A 171 -9.91 0.88 3.54
C PHE A 171 -8.78 0.16 2.83
N GLU A 172 -9.13 -0.54 1.75
CA GLU A 172 -8.18 -1.25 0.92
C GLU A 172 -8.48 -1.07 -0.56
N TYR A 173 -7.47 -0.67 -1.32
CA TYR A 173 -7.58 -0.33 -2.72
C TYR A 173 -6.38 -0.87 -3.52
N ILE A 174 -6.66 -1.29 -4.75
CA ILE A 174 -5.65 -1.57 -5.76
C ILE A 174 -5.61 -0.36 -6.70
N ILE A 175 -4.45 0.30 -6.77
CA ILE A 175 -4.19 1.39 -7.69
C ILE A 175 -3.35 0.85 -8.84
N GLN A 176 -3.88 0.95 -10.06
CA GLN A 176 -3.20 0.62 -11.29
C GLN A 176 -3.09 1.89 -12.14
N VAL A 177 -1.86 2.20 -12.55
CA VAL A 177 -1.58 3.31 -13.46
C VAL A 177 -0.98 2.74 -14.73
N TYR A 178 -1.61 3.05 -15.86
CA TYR A 178 -1.21 2.65 -17.20
C TYR A 178 -0.62 3.85 -17.93
N ALA A 179 0.44 3.61 -18.69
CA ALA A 179 1.05 4.64 -19.53
C ALA A 179 1.51 4.05 -20.86
N ALA A 180 1.51 4.90 -21.88
CA ALA A 180 2.17 4.61 -23.15
C ALA A 180 3.69 4.81 -23.00
N VAL A 181 4.47 3.83 -23.41
CA VAL A 181 5.94 3.83 -23.41
C VAL A 181 6.44 3.96 -24.85
N GLY A 182 6.99 5.13 -25.20
CA GLY A 182 7.28 5.52 -26.60
C GLY A 182 6.02 6.00 -27.32
N CYS A 183 5.98 7.07 -28.10
CA CYS A 183 7.01 7.90 -28.71
C CYS A 183 6.61 9.38 -28.60
N GLN A 184 7.58 10.27 -28.40
CA GLN A 184 7.45 11.64 -28.90
C GLN A 184 7.55 11.58 -30.42
N SER A 185 6.54 12.10 -31.11
CA SER A 185 6.69 12.68 -32.44
C SER A 185 6.92 14.18 -32.29
#